data_AF-X1NF74-F1
#
_entry.id   AF-X1NF74-F1
#
_cell.length_a   1.000
_cell.length_b   1.000
_cell.length_c   1.000
_cell.angle_alpha   90.00
_cell.angle_beta   90.00
_cell.angle_gamma   90.00
#
_symmetry.space_group_name_H-M   'P 1'
#
loop_
_entity.id
_entity.type
_entity.pdbx_description
1 polymer ?
#
loop_
_entity_poly.entity_id
_entity_poly.type
_entity_poly.pdbx_seq_one_letter_code
_entity_poly.pdbx_strand_id
1 'polypeptide(L)'
;MKLLFIKNLKAFLLFFIQYLSLVLLIVTGPVFPSSSPLLVFYIAGWILGIWLILAMGIGNINAGPDPLPGGEFVKAGPYAVIRHPMYAAILLVFMPLLFY
;
A
#
# COMPACT_ATOMS: atom_id res chain seq x y z
N MET A 1 -15.67 -23.46 1.69
CA MET A 1 -15.17 -22.20 2.28
C MET A 1 -13.91 -22.54 3.08
N LYS A 2 -12.75 -22.64 2.42
CA LYS A 2 -11.47 -22.94 3.10
C LYS A 2 -11.11 -21.73 3.95
N LEU A 3 -11.13 -21.87 5.28
CA LEU A 3 -10.51 -20.90 6.18
C LEU A 3 -9.08 -20.65 5.65
N LEU A 4 -8.82 -19.43 5.20
CA LEU A 4 -7.51 -19.01 4.73
C LEU A 4 -6.54 -19.03 5.91
N PHE A 5 -5.81 -20.14 6.02
CA PHE A 5 -4.37 -20.19 6.15
C PHE A 5 -3.76 -19.04 6.98
N ILE A 6 -3.95 -19.04 8.30
CA ILE A 6 -3.06 -18.29 9.21
C ILE A 6 -1.75 -19.09 9.25
N LYS A 7 -0.88 -18.89 8.27
CA LYS A 7 0.41 -19.58 8.16
C LYS A 7 1.41 -19.02 9.18
N ASN A 8 1.31 -17.73 9.49
CA ASN A 8 2.22 -17.02 10.37
C ASN A 8 1.51 -15.91 11.16
N LEU A 9 1.21 -16.18 12.43
CA LEU A 9 0.54 -15.23 13.32
C LEU A 9 1.27 -13.89 13.44
N LYS A 10 2.61 -13.90 13.45
CA LYS A 10 3.42 -12.67 13.56
C LYS A 10 3.23 -11.76 12.36
N ALA A 11 3.23 -12.32 11.15
CA ALA A 11 3.03 -11.56 9.92
C ALA A 11 1.65 -10.89 9.91
N PHE A 12 0.62 -11.59 10.36
CA PHE A 12 -0.73 -11.07 10.42
C PHE A 12 -0.90 -9.98 11.49
N LEU A 13 -0.26 -10.15 12.66
CA LEU A 13 -0.22 -9.11 13.68
C LEU A 13 0.45 -7.83 13.16
N LEU A 14 1.60 -7.94 12.49
CA LEU A 14 2.28 -6.78 11.90
C LEU A 14 1.45 -6.12 10.80
N PHE A 15 0.80 -6.92 9.94
CA PHE A 15 -0.13 -6.41 8.93
C PHE A 15 -1.26 -5.61 9.57
N PHE A 16 -1.90 -6.12 10.62
CA PHE A 16 -2.95 -5.38 11.32
C PHE A 16 -2.44 -4.11 11.99
N ILE A 17 -1.29 -4.19 12.67
CA ILE A 17 -0.68 -3.01 13.30
C ILE A 17 -0.41 -1.95 12.25
N GLN A 18 0.14 -2.31 11.09
CA GLN A 18 0.38 -1.39 9.99
C GLN A 18 -0.92 -0.69 9.55
N TYR A 19 -1.95 -1.45 9.17
CA TYR A 19 -3.18 -0.86 8.66
C TYR A 19 -3.92 -0.04 9.75
N LEU A 20 -3.87 -0.49 11.01
CA LEU A 20 -4.40 0.26 12.13
C LEU A 20 -3.65 1.59 12.31
N SER A 21 -2.33 1.60 12.22
CA SER A 21 -1.53 2.83 12.28
C SER A 21 -1.86 3.79 11.15
N LEU A 22 -2.07 3.29 9.92
CA LEU A 22 -2.48 4.13 8.78
C LEU A 22 -3.87 4.73 9.00
N VAL A 23 -4.82 3.96 9.51
CA VAL A 23 -6.17 4.45 9.84
C VAL A 23 -6.11 5.49 10.95
N LEU A 24 -5.37 5.21 12.03
CA LEU A 24 -5.20 6.15 13.13
C LEU A 24 -4.59 7.47 12.64
N LEU A 25 -3.58 7.42 11.77
CA LEU A 25 -2.96 8.62 11.18
C LEU A 25 -3.98 9.46 10.39
N ILE A 26 -4.85 8.84 9.59
CA ILE A 26 -5.89 9.56 8.84
C ILE A 26 -6.94 10.18 9.78
N VAL A 27 -7.31 9.48 10.85
CA VAL A 27 -8.38 9.92 11.77
C VAL A 27 -7.89 11.00 12.73
N THR A 28 -6.64 10.93 13.19
CA THR A 28 -6.10 11.85 14.21
C THR A 28 -5.16 12.91 13.65
N GLY A 29 -4.57 12.67 12.48
CA GLY A 29 -3.59 13.54 11.83
C GLY A 29 -4.15 14.36 10.66
N PRO A 30 -3.29 15.17 10.01
CA PRO A 30 -3.68 15.93 8.84
C PRO A 30 -3.88 14.99 7.64
N VAL A 31 -4.93 15.27 6.85
CA VAL A 31 -5.22 14.55 5.60
C VAL A 31 -4.54 15.14 4.38
N PHE A 32 -4.05 16.39 4.49
CA PHE A 32 -3.29 17.08 3.45
C PHE A 32 -1.93 17.54 3.99
N PRO A 33 -0.84 17.42 3.22
CA PRO A 33 0.47 17.93 3.63
C PRO A 33 0.50 19.46 3.75
N SER A 34 1.35 19.98 4.64
CA SER A 34 1.45 21.42 4.94
C SER A 34 2.24 22.23 3.90
N SER A 35 3.11 21.58 3.12
CA SER A 35 4.02 22.25 2.18
C SER A 35 3.92 21.73 0.75
N SER A 36 4.25 22.60 -0.22
CA SER A 36 4.18 22.27 -1.64
C SER A 36 5.06 21.08 -2.06
N PRO A 37 6.31 20.90 -1.57
CA PRO A 37 7.10 19.72 -1.92
C PRO A 37 6.47 18.42 -1.40
N LEU A 38 5.91 18.44 -0.18
CA LEU A 38 5.24 17.29 0.41
C LEU A 38 3.95 16.93 -0.35
N LEU A 39 3.24 17.93 -0.86
CA LEU A 39 2.07 17.72 -1.73
C LEU A 39 2.44 17.00 -3.04
N VAL A 40 3.61 17.30 -3.63
CA VAL A 40 4.08 16.59 -4.84
C VAL A 40 4.30 15.10 -4.55
N PHE A 41 4.95 14.75 -3.44
CA PHE A 41 5.13 13.35 -3.05
C PHE A 41 3.80 12.65 -2.76
N TYR A 42 2.89 13.34 -2.08
CA TYR A 42 1.54 12.84 -1.78
C TYR A 42 0.76 12.49 -3.05
N ILE A 43 0.71 13.41 -4.02
CA ILE A 43 0.03 13.20 -5.32
C ILE A 43 0.73 12.09 -6.10
N ALA A 44 2.07 12.06 -6.14
CA ALA A 44 2.82 11.00 -6.82
C ALA A 44 2.52 9.62 -6.24
N GLY A 45 2.35 9.51 -4.92
CA GLY A 45 1.94 8.28 -4.24
C GLY A 45 0.57 7.79 -4.70
N TRP A 46 -0.42 8.67 -4.81
CA TRP A 46 -1.74 8.34 -5.34
C TRP A 46 -1.69 7.92 -6.81
N ILE A 47 -0.94 8.63 -7.65
CA ILE A 47 -0.76 8.28 -9.07
C ILE A 47 -0.13 6.88 -9.19
N LEU A 48 0.93 6.60 -8.41
CA LEU A 48 1.58 5.29 -8.38
C LEU A 48 0.62 4.19 -7.90
N GLY A 49 -0.19 4.48 -6.87
CA GLY A 49 -1.21 3.57 -6.34
C GLY A 49 -2.30 3.22 -7.35
N ILE A 50 -2.76 4.20 -8.13
CA ILE A 50 -3.72 3.95 -9.22
C ILE A 50 -3.06 3.15 -10.34
N TRP A 51 -1.85 3.54 -10.76
CA TRP A 51 -1.14 2.86 -11.84
C TRP A 51 -0.83 1.39 -11.51
N LEU A 52 -0.43 1.08 -10.27
CA LEU A 52 -0.17 -0.31 -9.87
C LEU A 52 -1.44 -1.14 -9.84
N ILE A 53 -2.57 -0.58 -9.39
CA ILE A 53 -3.87 -1.28 -9.37
C ILE A 53 -4.30 -1.62 -10.79
N LEU A 54 -4.15 -0.67 -11.72
CA LEU A 54 -4.46 -0.87 -13.13
C LEU A 54 -3.53 -1.92 -13.77
N ALA A 55 -2.24 -1.88 -13.45
CA ALA A 55 -1.26 -2.84 -13.98
C ALA A 55 -1.43 -4.25 -13.40
N MET A 56 -1.81 -4.36 -12.13
CA MET A 56 -2.03 -5.64 -11.45
C MET A 56 -3.37 -6.28 -11.83
N GLY A 57 -4.40 -5.46 -12.05
CA GLY A 57 -5.78 -5.90 -12.23
C GLY A 57 -6.46 -6.21 -10.89
N ILE A 58 -7.73 -5.83 -10.76
CA ILE A 58 -8.49 -5.92 -9.50
C ILE A 58 -8.54 -7.35 -8.94
N GLY A 59 -8.60 -8.37 -9.81
CA GLY A 59 -8.66 -9.78 -9.41
C GLY A 59 -7.36 -10.35 -8.84
N ASN A 60 -6.24 -9.64 -8.95
CA ASN A 60 -4.93 -10.09 -8.48
C ASN A 60 -4.41 -9.27 -7.27
N ILE A 61 -5.22 -8.31 -6.79
CA ILE A 61 -4.89 -7.48 -5.63
C ILE A 61 -4.97 -8.30 -4.36
N ASN A 62 -3.89 -8.24 -3.58
CA ASN A 62 -3.86 -8.83 -2.25
C ASN A 62 -3.00 -7.98 -1.31
N ALA A 63 -3.66 -7.39 -0.32
CA ALA A 63 -3.02 -6.62 0.73
C ALA A 63 -2.38 -7.52 1.81
N GLY A 64 -2.84 -8.75 1.94
CA GLY A 64 -2.44 -9.66 3.01
C GLY A 64 -0.98 -10.14 2.89
N PRO A 65 -0.41 -10.68 3.99
CA PRO A 65 0.98 -11.12 4.02
C PRO A 65 1.26 -12.37 3.19
N ASP A 66 0.26 -13.23 2.99
CA ASP A 66 0.39 -14.45 2.18
C ASP A 66 -0.07 -14.19 0.74
N PRO A 67 0.64 -14.69 -0.29
CA PRO A 67 0.23 -14.54 -1.69
C PRO A 67 -1.17 -15.07 -2.00
N LEU A 68 -1.85 -14.44 -2.96
CA LEU A 68 -3.18 -14.86 -3.39
C LEU A 68 -3.12 -16.27 -4.03
N PRO A 69 -3.95 -17.24 -3.59
CA PRO A 69 -4.01 -18.54 -4.26
C PRO A 69 -4.46 -18.38 -5.71
N GLY A 70 -3.62 -18.80 -6.65
CA GLY A 70 -3.88 -18.62 -8.08
C GLY A 70 -3.62 -17.20 -8.60
N GLY A 71 -2.98 -16.34 -7.81
CA GLY A 71 -2.55 -15.02 -8.27
C GLY A 71 -1.49 -15.11 -9.37
N GLU A 72 -1.50 -14.14 -10.27
CA GLU A 72 -0.56 -14.03 -11.38
C GLU A 72 0.64 -13.16 -11.02
N PHE A 73 1.82 -13.53 -11.51
CA PHE A 73 3.01 -12.73 -11.30
C PHE A 73 3.10 -11.59 -12.31
N VAL A 74 2.85 -10.35 -11.85
CA VAL A 74 2.82 -9.15 -12.68
C VAL A 74 4.20 -8.50 -12.73
N LYS A 75 4.75 -8.34 -13.94
CA LYS A 75 6.02 -7.63 -14.21
C LYS A 75 5.84 -6.34 -15.01
N ALA A 76 4.62 -6.02 -15.42
CA ALA A 76 4.31 -4.86 -16.26
C ALA A 76 3.99 -3.61 -15.42
N GLY A 77 4.03 -2.44 -16.06
CA GLY A 77 3.76 -1.16 -15.40
C GLY A 77 4.81 -0.82 -14.33
N PRO A 78 4.41 -0.36 -13.12
CA PRO A 78 5.36 0.06 -12.09
C PRO A 78 6.19 -1.11 -11.55
N TYR A 79 5.70 -2.34 -11.67
CA TYR A 79 6.40 -3.57 -11.29
C TYR A 79 7.65 -3.85 -12.14
N ALA A 80 7.82 -3.18 -13.29
CA ALA A 80 9.00 -3.32 -14.14
C ALA A 80 10.24 -2.59 -13.56
N VAL A 81 10.02 -1.58 -12.71
CA VAL A 81 11.08 -0.71 -12.18
C VAL A 81 11.18 -0.83 -10.66
N ILE A 82 10.05 -0.92 -9.96
CA ILE A 82 9.97 -0.98 -8.50
C ILE A 82 9.57 -2.39 -8.08
N ARG A 83 10.36 -3.05 -7.21
CA ARG A 83 10.06 -4.41 -6.75
C ARG A 83 8.80 -4.50 -5.89
N HIS A 84 8.53 -3.46 -5.09
CA HIS A 84 7.38 -3.38 -4.18
C HIS A 84 6.64 -2.04 -4.32
N PRO A 85 5.95 -1.80 -5.46
CA PRO A 85 5.34 -0.49 -5.74
C PRO A 85 4.18 -0.17 -4.79
N MET A 86 3.50 -1.18 -4.21
CA MET A 86 2.45 -0.97 -3.21
C MET A 86 3.00 -0.32 -1.94
N TYR A 87 4.15 -0.77 -1.45
CA TYR A 87 4.81 -0.15 -0.29
C TYR A 87 5.36 1.23 -0.62
N ALA A 88 5.91 1.42 -1.82
CA ALA A 88 6.35 2.73 -2.28
C ALA A 88 5.19 3.73 -2.33
N ALA A 89 4.03 3.33 -2.85
CA ALA A 89 2.82 4.17 -2.87
C ALA A 89 2.34 4.53 -1.46
N ILE A 90 2.28 3.56 -0.54
CA ILE A 90 1.92 3.82 0.87
C ILE A 90 2.90 4.83 1.50
N LEU A 91 4.20 4.65 1.33
CA LEU A 91 5.17 5.60 1.88
C LEU A 91 5.01 7.00 1.29
N LEU A 92 4.84 7.10 -0.03
CA LEU A 92 4.65 8.39 -0.70
C LEU A 92 3.36 9.10 -0.29
N VAL A 93 2.30 8.38 0.05
CA VAL A 93 1.04 8.98 0.53
C VAL A 93 1.12 9.36 2.01
N PHE A 94 1.63 8.48 2.87
CA PHE A 94 1.50 8.66 4.32
C PHE A 94 2.70 9.38 4.96
N MET A 95 3.90 9.23 4.42
CA MET A 95 5.10 9.88 4.97
C MET A 95 5.00 11.43 4.92
N PRO A 96 4.48 12.06 3.84
CA PRO A 96 4.30 13.50 3.81
C PRO A 96 3.33 14.06 4.86
N LEU A 97 2.39 13.25 5.34
CA LEU A 97 1.42 13.67 6.37
C LEU A 97 2.04 13.74 7.77
N LEU A 98 3.22 13.13 7.98
CA LEU A 98 3.94 13.14 9.25
C LEU A 98 4.78 14.39 9.47
N PHE A 99 5.07 15.13 8.40
CA PHE A 99 5.90 16.33 8.46
C PHE A 99 5.02 17.56 8.25
N TYR A 100 4.79 18.31 9.33
CA TYR A 100 4.03 19.55 9.35
C TYR A 100 4.94 20.77 9.40
#